data_AF-A0A6N9PTS6-F1
#
_entry.id   AF-A0A6N9PTS6-F1
#
_cell.length_a   1.000
_cell.length_b   1.000
_cell.length_c   1.000
_cell.angle_alpha   90.00
_cell.angle_beta   90.00
_cell.angle_gamma   90.00
#
_symmetry.space_group_name_H-M   'P 1'
#
loop_
_entity.id
_entity.type
_entity.pdbx_description
1 polymer ?
#
loop_
_entity_poly.entity_id
_entity_poly.type
_entity_poly.pdbx_seq_one_letter_code
_entity_poly.pdbx_strand_id
1 'polypeptide(L)'
;MAIRFFDMFAGIGGFRSGLEAVGGFECVGHCEIDKYANQAYNTMYDTEGEVFFADARTIDPNALPDIDLICGGFPCQSFSIA
;
A
#
# COMPACT_ATOMS: atom_id res chain seq x y z
N MET A 1 -9.09 11.76 14.94
CA MET A 1 -8.68 11.98 13.55
C MET A 1 -7.69 10.89 13.23
N ALA A 2 -7.98 10.04 12.25
CA ALA A 2 -7.08 8.93 11.89
C ALA A 2 -5.97 9.46 10.97
N ILE A 3 -4.77 8.87 11.06
CA ILE A 3 -3.67 9.13 10.13
C ILE A 3 -3.96 8.37 8.85
N ARG A 4 -4.07 9.08 7.73
CA ARG A 4 -4.36 8.52 6.40
C ARG A 4 -3.07 8.00 5.79
N PHE A 5 -2.99 6.70 5.50
CA PHE A 5 -1.78 6.11 4.95
C PHE A 5 -1.99 5.46 3.58
N PHE A 6 -0.94 5.52 2.76
CA PHE A 6 -0.87 4.85 1.48
C PHE A 6 0.20 3.74 1.51
N ASP A 7 -0.17 2.52 1.13
CA ASP A 7 0.67 1.31 1.22
C ASP A 7 1.39 1.04 -0.11
N MET A 8 2.65 1.47 -0.24
CA MET A 8 3.46 1.26 -1.44
C MET A 8 4.22 -0.07 -1.40
N PHE A 9 4.27 -0.75 -2.54
CA PHE A 9 4.90 -2.07 -2.68
C PHE A 9 4.28 -3.04 -1.66
N ALA A 10 2.95 -3.01 -1.60
CA ALA A 10 2.16 -3.50 -0.47
C ALA A 10 2.32 -5.02 -0.27
N GLY A 11 2.67 -5.76 -1.32
CA GLY A 11 2.66 -7.20 -1.35
C GLY A 11 1.29 -7.71 -0.91
N ILE A 12 1.26 -8.40 0.22
CA ILE A 12 0.03 -8.93 0.83
C ILE A 12 -0.44 -8.10 2.05
N GLY A 13 0.08 -6.89 2.27
CA GLY A 13 -0.43 -5.96 3.30
C GLY A 13 0.17 -6.11 4.69
N GLY A 14 1.48 -6.38 4.76
CA GLY A 14 2.19 -6.45 6.03
C GLY A 14 2.14 -5.13 6.83
N PHE A 15 2.36 -3.99 6.15
CA PHE A 15 2.25 -2.67 6.77
C PHE A 15 0.81 -2.37 7.20
N ARG A 16 -0.17 -2.57 6.30
CA ARG A 16 -1.59 -2.41 6.61
C ARG A 16 -2.01 -3.19 7.86
N SER A 17 -1.70 -4.48 7.93
CA SER A 17 -1.99 -5.31 9.10
C SER A 17 -1.47 -4.72 10.41
N GLY A 18 -0.23 -4.23 10.39
CA GLY A 18 0.39 -3.62 11.57
C GLY A 18 -0.31 -2.32 11.99
N LEU A 19 -0.61 -1.45 11.03
CA LEU A 19 -1.25 -0.16 11.29
C LEU A 19 -2.70 -0.32 11.75
N GLU A 20 -3.47 -1.21 11.13
CA GLU A 20 -4.83 -1.54 11.56
C GLU A 20 -4.85 -2.14 12.97
N ALA A 21 -3.89 -3.01 13.31
CA ALA A 21 -3.78 -3.62 14.64
C ALA A 21 -3.42 -2.61 15.75
N VAL A 22 -2.58 -1.61 15.46
CA VAL A 22 -2.27 -0.52 16.40
C VAL A 22 -3.46 0.43 16.54
N GLY A 23 -4.24 0.60 15.47
CA GLY A 23 -5.39 1.49 15.42
C GLY A 23 -5.01 2.97 15.27
N GLY A 24 -5.99 3.80 14.87
CA GLY A 24 -5.78 5.22 14.61
C GLY A 24 -5.25 5.54 13.20
N PHE A 25 -5.23 4.54 12.31
CA PHE A 25 -4.82 4.67 10.91
C PHE A 25 -5.97 4.29 9.98
N GLU A 26 -6.02 4.92 8.81
CA GLU A 26 -6.98 4.64 7.73
C GLU A 26 -6.19 4.39 6.44
N CYS A 27 -6.37 3.22 5.82
CA CYS A 27 -5.78 2.93 4.51
C CYS A 27 -6.54 3.71 3.46
N VAL A 28 -5.87 4.56 2.68
CA VAL A 28 -6.51 5.32 1.59
C VAL A 28 -6.23 4.73 0.22
N GLY A 29 -5.35 3.74 0.15
CA GLY A 29 -4.98 3.07 -1.09
C GLY A 29 -3.67 2.31 -0.99
N HIS A 30 -3.40 1.54 -2.04
CA HIS A 30 -2.20 0.73 -2.15
C HIS A 30 -1.65 0.69 -3.58
N CYS A 31 -0.36 0.37 -3.68
CA CYS A 31 0.30 0.10 -4.95
C CYS A 31 1.00 -1.25 -4.92
N GLU A 32 0.64 -2.15 -5.84
CA GLU A 32 1.25 -3.48 -5.95
C GLU A 32 1.33 -3.95 -7.40
N ILE A 33 2.52 -4.39 -7.82
CA ILE A 33 2.83 -4.78 -9.21
C ILE A 33 2.60 -6.26 -9.47
N ASP A 34 2.77 -7.11 -8.46
CA ASP A 34 2.45 -8.52 -8.55
C ASP A 34 0.94 -8.74 -8.41
N LYS A 35 0.32 -9.20 -9.50
CA LYS A 35 -1.12 -9.43 -9.57
C LYS A 35 -1.63 -10.45 -8.55
N TYR A 36 -0.81 -11.44 -8.17
CA TYR A 36 -1.24 -12.49 -7.24
C TYR A 36 -1.14 -12.00 -5.79
N ALA A 37 -0.11 -11.22 -5.46
CA ALA A 37 -0.01 -10.51 -4.20
C ALA A 37 -1.20 -9.55 -4.02
N ASN A 38 -1.52 -8.76 -5.04
CA ASN A 38 -2.68 -7.88 -5.02
C ASN A 38 -4.01 -8.67 -4.87
N GLN A 39 -4.16 -9.82 -5.54
CA GLN A 39 -5.35 -10.67 -5.35
C GLN A 39 -5.48 -11.15 -3.90
N ALA A 40 -4.38 -11.57 -3.27
CA ALA A 40 -4.38 -11.96 -1.86
C ALA A 40 -4.71 -10.77 -0.95
N TYR A 41 -4.14 -9.59 -1.22
CA TYR A 41 -4.42 -8.35 -0.50
C TYR A 41 -5.93 -8.04 -0.51
N ASN A 42 -6.55 -7.98 -1.70
CA ASN A 42 -7.98 -7.70 -1.84
C ASN A 42 -8.89 -8.81 -1.28
N THR A 43 -8.36 -10.00 -1.00
CA THR A 43 -9.10 -11.06 -0.31
C THR A 43 -9.10 -10.87 1.20
N MET A 44 -8.05 -10.25 1.75
CA MET A 44 -7.87 -10.07 3.19
C MET A 44 -8.48 -8.77 3.71
N TYR A 45 -8.56 -7.74 2.86
CA TYR A 45 -9.01 -6.41 3.24
C TYR A 45 -10.19 -5.95 2.41
N ASP A 46 -11.11 -5.23 3.04
CA ASP A 46 -12.11 -4.44 2.32
C ASP A 46 -11.43 -3.19 1.76
N THR A 47 -11.38 -3.10 0.43
CA THR A 47 -10.69 -2.04 -0.31
C THR A 47 -11.68 -1.16 -1.08
N GLU A 48 -12.98 -1.30 -0.82
CA GLU A 48 -13.98 -0.48 -1.48
C GLU A 48 -13.76 1.01 -1.19
N GLY A 49 -13.58 1.81 -2.24
CA GLY A 49 -13.32 3.24 -2.14
C GLY A 49 -11.84 3.63 -1.95
N GLU A 50 -10.94 2.66 -1.77
CA GLU A 50 -9.49 2.89 -1.74
C GLU A 50 -8.92 3.06 -3.16
N VAL A 51 -7.89 3.89 -3.33
CA VAL A 51 -7.22 4.02 -4.64
C VAL A 51 -6.20 2.89 -4.84
N PHE A 52 -6.18 2.30 -6.04
CA PHE A 52 -5.23 1.24 -6.40
C PHE A 52 -4.36 1.65 -7.59
N PHE A 53 -3.05 1.40 -7.47
CA PHE A 53 -2.10 1.53 -8.57
C PHE A 53 -1.35 0.22 -8.82
N ALA A 54 -1.32 -0.22 -10.08
CA ALA A 54 -0.63 -1.45 -10.44
C ALA A 54 0.88 -1.27 -10.68
N ASP A 55 1.38 -0.03 -10.83
CA ASP A 55 2.79 0.24 -11.08
C ASP A 55 3.16 1.60 -10.50
N ALA A 56 4.09 1.62 -9.55
CA ALA A 56 4.53 2.85 -8.90
C ALA A 56 5.13 3.87 -9.90
N ARG A 57 5.66 3.40 -11.04
CA ARG A 57 6.29 4.25 -12.06
C ARG A 57 5.29 5.07 -12.87
N THR A 58 4.01 4.71 -12.83
CA THR A 58 2.95 5.36 -13.61
C THR A 58 2.02 6.22 -12.76
N ILE A 59 2.27 6.30 -11.44
CA ILE A 59 1.50 7.13 -10.53
C ILE A 59 1.68 8.61 -10.93
N ASP A 60 0.57 9.29 -11.18
CA ASP A 60 0.52 10.75 -11.22
C ASP A 60 0.38 11.27 -9.78
N PRO A 61 1.37 11.99 -9.22
CA PRO A 61 1.26 12.52 -7.87
C PRO A 61 0.06 13.44 -7.65
N ASN A 62 -0.46 14.07 -8.72
CA ASN A 62 -1.63 14.95 -8.61
C ASN A 62 -2.96 14.18 -8.51
N ALA A 63 -2.95 12.88 -8.81
CA ALA A 63 -4.11 12.01 -8.70
C ALA A 63 -4.19 11.28 -7.35
N LEU A 64 -3.19 11.46 -6.48
CA LEU A 64 -3.18 10.87 -5.14
C LEU A 64 -4.18 11.58 -4.21
N PRO A 65 -4.87 10.84 -3.32
CA PRO A 65 -5.70 11.44 -2.27
C PRO A 65 -4.81 12.14 -1.23
N ASP A 66 -5.44 12.84 -0.28
CA ASP A 66 -4.74 13.36 0.90
C ASP A 66 -4.14 12.20 1.72
N ILE A 67 -2.83 12.26 1.92
CA ILE A 67 -2.00 11.24 2.60
C ILE A 67 -1.19 11.93 3.71
N ASP A 68 -1.25 11.37 4.92
CA ASP A 68 -0.42 11.78 6.06
C ASP A 68 0.86 10.93 6.19
N LEU A 69 0.79 9.66 5.74
CA LEU A 69 1.87 8.67 5.87
C LEU A 69 2.00 7.80 4.61
N ILE A 70 3.22 7.58 4.14
CA ILE A 70 3.52 6.57 3.11
C ILE A 70 4.30 5.44 3.77
N CYS A 71 3.79 4.22 3.64
CA CYS A 71 4.54 3.00 3.95
C CYS A 71 5.12 2.43 2.65
N GLY A 72 6.36 1.94 2.68
CA GLY A 72 7.05 1.54 1.46
C GLY A 72 8.11 0.47 1.69
N GLY A 73 7.75 -0.78 1.40
CA GLY A 73 8.69 -1.90 1.34
C GLY A 73 9.36 -1.98 -0.02
N PHE A 74 10.10 -0.95 -0.43
CA PHE A 74 10.67 -0.89 -1.78
C PHE A 74 11.61 -2.06 -2.05
N PRO A 75 11.67 -2.54 -3.30
CA PRO A 75 12.32 -3.80 -3.57
C PRO A 75 13.85 -3.62 -3.56
N CYS A 76 14.56 -4.53 -2.89
CA CYS A 76 15.98 -4.39 -2.58
C CYS A 76 16.91 -5.17 -3.53
N GLN A 77 16.45 -5.63 -4.71
CA GLN A 77 17.20 -6.56 -5.55
C GLN A 77 18.58 -6.04 -5.95
N SER A 78 18.74 -4.72 -6.11
CA SER A 78 20.02 -4.10 -6.44
C SER A 78 20.99 -3.98 -5.24
N PHE A 79 20.50 -4.22 -4.02
CA PHE A 79 21.23 -4.02 -2.76
C PHE A 79 21.39 -5.31 -1.94
N SER A 80 20.60 -6.34 -2.24
CA SER A 80 20.73 -7.64 -1.60
C SER A 80 21.99 -8.36 -2.07
N ILE A 81 22.72 -8.95 -1.13
CA ILE A 81 23.89 -9.82 -1.37
C ILE A 81 23.50 -11.29 -1.51
N ALA A 82 22.21 -11.61 -1.36
CA ALA A 82 21.62 -12.95 -1.45
C ALA A 82 20.38 -12.92 -2.36
#